data_AF-A0A3A4T1F9-F1
#
_entry.id   AF-A0A3A4T1F9-F1
#
_cell.length_a   1.000
_cell.length_b   1.000
_cell.length_c   1.000
_cell.angle_alpha   90.00
_cell.angle_beta   90.00
_cell.angle_gamma   90.00
#
_symmetry.space_group_name_H-M   'P 1'
#
loop_
_entity.id
_entity.type
_entity.pdbx_description
1 polymer ?
#
loop_
_entity_poly.entity_id
_entity_poly.type
_entity_poly.pdbx_seq_one_letter_code
_entity_poly.pdbx_strand_id
1 'polypeptide(L)'
;MDPVFQQNSNKVTMRIIPFKLLILCILLPPLMYLMTVSFLETYLQGKYDKGVNNVYLSDMNDILNGLTTLKSSINTSIETYLRNNLFLTTGGILDIRVTTKGGAILYPATYQNSTVDNLTTDPVKLAEKNFALLNEGTEVQVGVKIKHTSFLALGLLLFYELLFLGGLYQYYRKVRSSNRREELEKSSELNRLQELENQRLEQISQLSKERESLLSDYDQLQSTFEKEKSQLEKTEEDLFIEIETLERKLTEIDILKEQIQELESIHQVAVKQKEKAADRLGKRFKALYKNIDITSRALESLVDMNEDMSLKAEEVIHQLNSDSALVPVKRKVFTKKGNTTAFEVTFAYNGRLYFRKSKDNRVEVLTVGTKNTQQKDLTYIDSL
;
A
#
# COMPACT_ATOMS: atom_id res chain seq x y z
N MET A 1 -19.38 6.79 -15.55
CA MET A 1 -20.49 6.09 -16.19
C MET A 1 -20.21 4.61 -16.04
N ASP A 2 -20.97 3.90 -15.20
CA ASP A 2 -21.11 2.44 -15.30
C ASP A 2 -22.34 1.99 -14.48
N PRO A 3 -23.50 1.76 -15.11
CA PRO A 3 -24.71 1.33 -14.44
C PRO A 3 -24.77 -0.22 -14.40
N VAL A 4 -23.70 -0.88 -13.95
CA VAL A 4 -23.60 -2.36 -14.00
C VAL A 4 -23.68 -3.01 -12.61
N PHE A 5 -23.57 -2.25 -11.52
CA PHE A 5 -23.57 -2.81 -10.16
C PHE A 5 -24.94 -2.95 -9.48
N GLN A 6 -26.05 -2.64 -10.15
CA GLN A 6 -27.38 -2.63 -9.49
C GLN A 6 -28.25 -3.87 -9.70
N GLN A 7 -27.78 -4.92 -10.39
CA GLN A 7 -28.68 -5.99 -10.84
C GLN A 7 -28.64 -7.33 -10.10
N ASN A 8 -27.94 -7.48 -8.96
CA ASN A 8 -27.73 -8.82 -8.38
C ASN A 8 -27.94 -8.99 -6.87
N SER A 9 -28.84 -8.23 -6.23
CA SER A 9 -29.14 -8.45 -4.79
C SER A 9 -30.63 -8.41 -4.42
N ASN A 10 -31.51 -8.91 -5.27
CA ASN A 10 -32.93 -9.10 -4.92
C ASN A 10 -33.46 -10.48 -5.29
N LYS A 11 -32.70 -11.53 -4.94
CA LYS A 11 -33.27 -12.86 -4.73
C LYS A 11 -33.27 -13.15 -3.23
N VAL A 12 -34.10 -12.39 -2.51
CA VAL A 12 -34.59 -12.82 -1.20
C VAL A 12 -35.45 -14.04 -1.48
N THR A 13 -34.83 -15.22 -1.49
CA THR A 13 -35.55 -16.48 -1.42
C THR A 13 -36.17 -16.56 -0.04
N MET A 14 -37.26 -15.83 0.18
CA MET A 14 -38.21 -16.23 1.21
C MET A 14 -38.54 -17.67 0.88
N ARG A 15 -38.06 -18.61 1.69
CA ARG A 15 -38.53 -19.99 1.65
C ARG A 15 -39.99 -19.95 2.10
N ILE A 16 -40.85 -19.59 1.16
CA ILE A 16 -42.30 -19.64 1.26
C ILE A 16 -42.61 -21.04 1.78
N ILE A 17 -43.48 -21.12 2.79
CA ILE A 17 -43.97 -22.38 3.34
C ILE A 17 -44.21 -23.32 2.17
N PRO A 18 -43.53 -24.48 2.09
CA PRO A 18 -43.58 -25.30 0.91
C PRO A 18 -45.05 -25.60 0.64
N PHE A 19 -45.53 -25.27 -0.56
CA PHE A 19 -46.93 -25.39 -0.96
C PHE A 19 -47.52 -26.77 -0.62
N LYS A 20 -46.66 -27.80 -0.63
CA LYS A 20 -46.93 -29.17 -0.16
C LYS A 20 -47.46 -29.25 1.28
N LEU A 21 -46.89 -28.48 2.22
CA LEU A 21 -47.32 -28.44 3.62
C LEU A 21 -48.68 -27.76 3.78
N LEU A 22 -48.95 -26.73 2.98
CA LEU A 22 -50.24 -26.03 2.98
C LEU A 22 -51.34 -26.93 2.41
N ILE A 23 -51.09 -27.62 1.29
CA ILE A 23 -52.01 -28.62 0.73
C ILE A 23 -52.30 -29.73 1.76
N LEU A 24 -51.26 -30.26 2.40
CA LEU A 24 -51.42 -31.30 3.41
C LEU A 24 -52.27 -30.81 4.59
N CYS A 25 -52.05 -29.57 5.04
CA CYS A 25 -52.78 -28.97 6.15
C CYS A 25 -54.27 -28.70 5.83
N ILE A 26 -54.64 -28.56 4.55
CA ILE A 26 -56.03 -28.37 4.11
C ILE A 26 -56.72 -29.72 3.85
N LEU A 27 -56.03 -30.68 3.24
CA LEU A 27 -56.63 -31.95 2.81
C LEU A 27 -56.68 -33.00 3.92
N LEU A 28 -55.71 -33.01 4.84
CA LEU A 28 -55.59 -34.03 5.88
C LEU A 28 -56.63 -33.91 7.00
N PRO A 29 -57.04 -32.72 7.51
CA PRO A 29 -58.07 -32.63 8.55
C PRO A 29 -59.43 -33.22 8.15
N PRO A 30 -60.02 -32.91 6.98
CA PRO A 30 -61.28 -33.51 6.55
C PRO A 30 -61.19 -35.05 6.38
N LEU A 31 -60.06 -35.54 5.89
CA LEU A 31 -59.84 -36.99 5.74
C LEU A 31 -59.78 -37.70 7.10
N MET A 32 -59.03 -37.14 8.05
CA MET A 32 -58.94 -37.66 9.41
C MET A 32 -60.29 -37.57 10.13
N TYR A 33 -61.05 -36.51 9.91
CA TYR A 33 -62.42 -36.36 10.43
C TYR A 33 -63.34 -37.49 9.93
N LEU A 34 -63.40 -37.73 8.62
CA LEU A 34 -64.25 -38.78 8.05
C LEU A 34 -63.88 -40.17 8.59
N MET A 35 -62.59 -40.48 8.66
CA MET A 35 -62.09 -41.74 9.20
C MET A 35 -62.46 -41.91 10.68
N THR A 36 -62.33 -40.84 11.47
CA THR A 36 -62.62 -40.86 12.91
C THR A 36 -64.12 -40.98 13.17
N VAL A 37 -64.96 -40.30 12.40
CA VAL A 37 -66.43 -40.43 12.50
C VAL A 37 -66.87 -41.85 12.17
N SER A 38 -66.38 -42.44 11.07
CA SER A 38 -66.74 -43.82 10.69
C SER A 38 -66.28 -44.85 11.73
N PHE A 39 -65.09 -44.67 12.30
CA PHE A 39 -64.61 -45.51 13.40
C PHE A 39 -65.48 -45.36 14.65
N LEU A 40 -65.84 -44.13 15.00
CA LEU A 40 -66.68 -43.84 16.16
C LEU A 40 -68.10 -44.40 16.00
N GLU A 41 -68.69 -44.32 14.80
CA GLU A 41 -69.98 -44.94 14.47
C GLU A 41 -69.92 -46.46 14.65
N THR A 42 -68.91 -47.12 14.11
CA THR A 42 -68.72 -48.58 14.22
C THR A 42 -68.52 -49.01 15.68
N TYR A 43 -67.70 -48.26 16.43
CA TYR A 43 -67.44 -48.52 17.83
C TYR A 43 -68.69 -48.35 18.71
N LEU A 44 -69.43 -47.25 18.49
CA LEU A 44 -70.68 -47.00 19.21
C LEU A 44 -71.75 -48.00 18.82
N GLN A 45 -71.81 -48.44 17.56
CA GLN A 45 -72.72 -49.48 17.11
C GLN A 45 -72.52 -50.77 17.90
N GLY A 46 -71.27 -51.25 18.03
CA GLY A 46 -70.97 -52.44 18.83
C GLY A 46 -71.28 -52.27 20.32
N LYS A 47 -71.11 -51.05 20.87
CA LYS A 47 -71.44 -50.75 22.27
C LYS A 47 -72.96 -50.74 22.52
N TYR A 48 -73.72 -50.09 21.63
CA TYR A 48 -75.17 -49.97 21.76
C TYR A 48 -75.89 -51.27 21.43
N ASP A 49 -75.40 -52.06 20.48
CA ASP A 49 -75.92 -53.41 20.20
C ASP A 49 -75.88 -54.30 21.46
N LYS A 50 -74.72 -54.34 22.13
CA LYS A 50 -74.58 -55.06 23.42
C LYS A 50 -75.46 -54.46 24.53
N GLY A 51 -75.60 -53.13 24.56
CA GLY A 51 -76.41 -52.43 25.56
C GLY A 51 -77.90 -52.73 25.42
N VAL A 52 -78.43 -52.69 24.20
CA VAL A 52 -79.85 -52.97 23.91
C VAL A 52 -80.16 -54.45 24.15
N ASN A 53 -79.26 -55.37 23.76
CA ASN A 53 -79.41 -56.80 24.05
C ASN A 53 -79.46 -57.10 25.56
N ASN A 54 -78.74 -56.34 26.40
CA ASN A 54 -78.79 -56.51 27.85
C ASN A 54 -80.06 -55.92 28.49
N VAL A 55 -80.55 -54.78 27.98
CA VAL A 55 -81.79 -54.15 28.47
C VAL A 55 -83.02 -55.00 28.09
N TYR A 56 -82.97 -55.69 26.96
CA TYR A 56 -83.99 -56.63 26.51
C TYR A 56 -84.29 -57.77 27.51
N LEU A 57 -83.34 -58.12 28.39
CA LEU A 57 -83.47 -59.24 29.33
C LEU A 57 -84.01 -58.85 30.72
N SER A 58 -84.07 -57.56 31.07
CA SER A 58 -84.39 -57.14 32.44
C SER A 58 -85.88 -57.27 32.82
N ASP A 59 -86.80 -57.28 31.85
CA ASP A 59 -88.26 -57.28 32.10
C ASP A 59 -88.97 -58.61 31.73
N MET A 60 -88.24 -59.72 31.57
CA MET A 60 -88.81 -61.00 31.15
C MET A 60 -89.93 -61.54 32.06
N ASN A 61 -89.91 -61.23 33.36
CA ASN A 61 -90.90 -61.74 34.31
C ASN A 61 -92.32 -61.20 34.05
N ASP A 62 -92.44 -59.92 33.67
CA ASP A 62 -93.76 -59.29 33.47
C ASP A 62 -94.38 -59.65 32.11
N ILE A 63 -93.53 -59.99 31.14
CA ILE A 63 -93.90 -60.45 29.80
C ILE A 63 -94.43 -61.90 29.85
N LEU A 64 -93.78 -62.76 30.64
CA LEU A 64 -94.14 -64.18 30.80
C LEU A 64 -95.43 -64.38 31.59
N ASN A 65 -95.74 -63.46 32.51
CA ASN A 65 -96.98 -63.48 33.29
C ASN A 65 -98.20 -62.88 32.54
N GLY A 66 -98.02 -62.45 31.28
CA GLY A 66 -99.11 -61.91 30.46
C GLY A 66 -99.67 -60.57 30.95
N LEU A 67 -98.92 -59.83 31.78
CA LEU A 67 -99.33 -58.53 32.33
C LEU A 67 -99.11 -57.40 31.32
N THR A 68 -98.18 -57.57 30.40
CA THR A 68 -97.87 -56.61 29.34
C THR A 68 -97.63 -57.31 28.00
N THR A 69 -97.89 -56.60 26.89
CA THR A 69 -97.52 -57.10 25.56
C THR A 69 -96.00 -57.01 25.39
N LEU A 70 -95.38 -58.03 24.79
CA LEU A 70 -93.94 -58.04 24.48
C LEU A 70 -93.51 -56.76 23.73
N LYS A 71 -94.38 -56.27 22.83
CA LYS A 71 -94.17 -55.03 22.06
C LYS A 71 -94.13 -53.77 22.93
N SER A 72 -94.99 -53.67 23.95
CA SER A 72 -95.06 -52.49 24.84
C SER A 72 -93.86 -52.45 25.79
N SER A 73 -93.50 -53.59 26.38
CA SER A 73 -92.33 -53.68 27.26
C SER A 73 -91.03 -53.35 26.52
N ILE A 74 -90.82 -53.90 25.31
CA ILE A 74 -89.66 -53.55 24.47
C ILE A 74 -89.61 -52.04 24.20
N ASN A 75 -90.75 -51.41 23.91
CA ASN A 75 -90.80 -49.97 23.65
C ASN A 75 -90.42 -49.15 24.89
N THR A 76 -90.98 -49.46 26.06
CA THR A 76 -90.69 -48.75 27.31
C THR A 76 -89.23 -48.91 27.75
N SER A 77 -88.66 -50.11 27.66
CA SER A 77 -87.28 -50.36 28.10
C SER A 77 -86.27 -49.72 27.14
N ILE A 78 -86.53 -49.74 25.82
CA ILE A 78 -85.71 -49.02 24.83
C ILE A 78 -85.84 -47.50 25.01
N GLU A 79 -87.04 -46.94 25.20
CA GLU A 79 -87.22 -45.49 25.41
C GLU A 79 -86.55 -44.99 26.70
N THR A 80 -86.63 -45.74 27.80
CA THR A 80 -85.93 -45.41 29.06
C THR A 80 -84.41 -45.46 28.87
N TYR A 81 -83.91 -46.46 28.13
CA TYR A 81 -82.49 -46.54 27.79
C TYR A 81 -82.05 -45.36 26.92
N LEU A 82 -82.82 -44.99 25.90
CA LEU A 82 -82.52 -43.84 25.04
C LEU A 82 -82.55 -42.51 25.82
N ARG A 83 -83.51 -42.29 26.73
CA ARG A 83 -83.62 -41.03 27.48
C ARG A 83 -82.41 -40.72 28.37
N ASN A 84 -81.74 -41.75 28.88
CA ASN A 84 -80.58 -41.60 29.77
C ASN A 84 -79.24 -41.45 29.02
N ASN A 85 -79.24 -41.46 27.68
CA ASN A 85 -78.02 -41.43 26.88
C ASN A 85 -77.61 -40.02 26.44
N LEU A 86 -76.45 -39.55 26.93
CA LEU A 86 -75.79 -38.29 26.52
C LEU A 86 -75.48 -38.20 25.01
N PHE A 87 -75.41 -39.33 24.31
CA PHE A 87 -75.14 -39.38 22.87
C PHE A 87 -76.30 -38.81 22.03
N LEU A 88 -77.54 -39.01 22.47
CA LEU A 88 -78.71 -38.49 21.76
C LEU A 88 -78.89 -36.99 22.00
N THR A 89 -78.53 -36.49 23.18
CA THR A 89 -78.57 -35.04 23.49
C THR A 89 -77.47 -34.27 22.77
N THR A 90 -76.34 -34.91 22.48
CA THR A 90 -75.22 -34.31 21.75
C THR A 90 -75.35 -34.39 20.22
N GLY A 91 -76.43 -34.97 19.70
CA GLY A 91 -76.78 -34.96 18.28
C GLY A 91 -76.44 -36.23 17.49
N GLY A 92 -76.18 -37.35 18.18
CA GLY A 92 -76.18 -38.67 17.58
C GLY A 92 -77.61 -39.16 17.27
N ILE A 93 -77.76 -39.91 16.18
CA ILE A 93 -79.01 -40.58 15.81
C ILE A 93 -78.81 -42.09 16.00
N LEU A 94 -79.66 -42.69 16.82
CA LEU A 94 -79.74 -44.15 16.97
C LEU A 94 -80.99 -44.63 16.22
N ASP A 95 -80.79 -45.43 15.19
CA ASP A 95 -81.84 -46.15 14.48
C ASP A 95 -81.86 -47.59 15.01
N ILE A 96 -82.74 -47.87 15.97
CA ILE A 96 -82.87 -49.20 16.55
C ILE A 96 -84.02 -49.91 15.85
N ARG A 97 -83.76 -51.12 15.35
CA ARG A 97 -84.77 -52.01 14.78
C ARG A 97 -84.68 -53.35 15.48
N VAL A 98 -85.81 -53.80 16.03
CA VAL A 98 -85.92 -55.13 16.64
C VAL A 98 -86.88 -55.95 15.79
N THR A 99 -86.40 -57.07 15.24
CA THR A 99 -87.18 -57.95 14.35
C THR A 99 -87.15 -59.39 14.85
N THR A 100 -88.24 -60.14 14.68
CA THR A 100 -88.20 -61.61 14.86
C THR A 100 -87.60 -62.28 13.63
N LYS A 101 -87.08 -63.51 13.75
CA LYS A 101 -86.61 -64.28 12.58
C LYS A 101 -87.71 -64.52 11.53
N GLY A 102 -88.97 -64.47 11.94
CA GLY A 102 -90.15 -64.49 11.06
C GLY A 102 -90.45 -63.17 10.34
N GLY A 103 -89.63 -62.13 10.52
CA GLY A 103 -89.75 -60.84 9.85
C GLY A 103 -90.72 -59.86 10.51
N ALA A 104 -91.25 -60.17 11.70
CA ALA A 104 -92.14 -59.26 12.41
C ALA A 104 -91.34 -58.15 13.11
N ILE A 105 -91.66 -56.88 12.82
CA ILE A 105 -91.02 -55.71 13.43
C ILE A 105 -91.65 -55.47 14.80
N LEU A 106 -90.84 -55.52 15.86
CA LEU A 106 -91.25 -55.29 17.24
C LEU A 106 -91.05 -53.82 17.67
N TYR A 107 -90.05 -53.14 17.10
CA TYR A 107 -89.71 -51.73 17.36
C TYR A 107 -89.15 -51.06 16.09
N PRO A 108 -89.45 -49.78 15.77
CA PRO A 108 -90.15 -48.77 16.59
C PRO A 108 -91.69 -48.84 16.56
N ALA A 109 -92.33 -48.21 17.56
CA ALA A 109 -93.79 -48.19 17.73
C ALA A 109 -94.56 -47.55 16.55
N THR A 110 -93.89 -46.83 15.65
CA THR A 110 -94.48 -46.23 14.44
C THR A 110 -95.00 -47.24 13.43
N TYR A 111 -94.53 -48.50 13.49
CA TYR A 111 -94.99 -49.59 12.63
C TYR A 111 -96.07 -50.46 13.29
N GLN A 112 -96.57 -50.07 14.47
CA GLN A 112 -97.62 -50.78 15.17
C GLN A 112 -98.99 -50.21 14.78
N ASN A 113 -99.87 -51.06 14.24
CA ASN A 113 -101.28 -50.73 14.05
C ASN A 113 -101.99 -50.77 15.42
N SER A 114 -102.10 -49.62 16.08
CA SER A 114 -102.62 -49.45 17.46
C SER A 114 -104.07 -49.93 17.67
N THR A 115 -104.78 -50.33 16.62
CA THR A 115 -106.20 -50.69 16.66
C THR A 115 -106.48 -52.18 16.80
N VAL A 116 -105.51 -53.08 16.62
CA VAL A 116 -105.78 -54.54 16.57
C VAL A 116 -105.21 -55.33 17.75
N ASP A 117 -104.14 -54.86 18.40
CA ASP A 117 -103.46 -55.62 19.47
C ASP A 117 -104.04 -55.39 20.89
N ASN A 118 -104.98 -54.46 21.08
CA ASN A 118 -105.58 -54.14 22.40
C ASN A 118 -106.87 -54.93 22.75
N LEU A 119 -107.25 -55.94 21.95
CA LEU A 119 -108.55 -56.64 22.07
C LEU A 119 -108.48 -58.03 22.75
N THR A 120 -107.32 -58.47 23.23
CA THR A 120 -107.21 -59.72 23.99
C THR A 120 -107.20 -59.47 25.50
N THR A 121 -108.36 -59.65 26.15
CA THR A 121 -108.58 -59.47 27.60
C THR A 121 -108.17 -60.71 28.43
N ASP A 122 -107.56 -61.73 27.81
CA ASP A 122 -107.17 -62.98 28.49
C ASP A 122 -105.64 -63.06 28.68
N PRO A 123 -105.13 -62.98 29.93
CA PRO A 123 -103.70 -62.94 30.23
C PRO A 123 -102.96 -64.22 29.83
N VAL A 124 -103.63 -65.38 29.80
CA VAL A 124 -102.99 -66.66 29.46
C VAL A 124 -102.69 -66.73 27.95
N LYS A 125 -103.63 -66.30 27.11
CA LYS A 125 -103.45 -66.24 25.65
C LYS A 125 -102.44 -65.18 25.23
N LEU A 126 -102.36 -64.08 26.00
CA LEU A 126 -101.36 -63.05 25.79
C LEU A 126 -99.95 -63.56 26.11
N ALA A 127 -99.78 -64.31 27.21
CA ALA A 127 -98.52 -64.96 27.55
C ALA A 127 -98.09 -66.00 26.50
N GLU A 128 -99.02 -66.80 25.98
CA GLU A 128 -98.75 -67.77 24.90
C GLU A 128 -98.26 -67.08 23.62
N LYS A 129 -98.93 -65.99 23.20
CA LYS A 129 -98.52 -65.19 22.02
C LYS A 129 -97.14 -64.54 22.24
N ASN A 130 -96.87 -64.02 23.44
CA ASN A 130 -95.56 -63.48 23.80
C ASN A 130 -94.46 -64.57 23.75
N PHE A 131 -94.74 -65.76 24.29
CA PHE A 131 -93.81 -66.88 24.32
C PHE A 131 -93.50 -67.43 22.92
N ALA A 132 -94.51 -67.52 22.05
CA ALA A 132 -94.31 -67.88 20.65
C ALA A 132 -93.35 -66.91 19.92
N LEU A 133 -93.55 -65.59 20.11
CA LEU A 133 -92.69 -64.56 19.53
C LEU A 133 -91.26 -64.56 20.10
N LEU A 134 -91.08 -64.95 21.37
CA LEU A 134 -89.76 -65.11 21.99
C LEU A 134 -89.02 -66.34 21.46
N ASN A 135 -89.72 -67.46 21.26
CA ASN A 135 -89.13 -68.71 20.74
C ASN A 135 -88.71 -68.62 19.26
N GLU A 136 -89.36 -67.75 18.47
CA GLU A 136 -88.92 -67.44 17.10
C GLU A 136 -87.51 -66.81 17.06
N GLY A 137 -87.05 -66.25 18.19
CA GLY A 137 -85.79 -65.56 18.30
C GLY A 137 -85.87 -64.12 17.78
N THR A 138 -85.35 -63.19 18.56
CA THR A 138 -85.27 -61.77 18.24
C THR A 138 -83.87 -61.42 17.75
N GLU A 139 -83.81 -60.69 16.64
CA GLU A 139 -82.59 -60.07 16.12
C GLU A 139 -82.69 -58.57 16.36
N VAL A 140 -81.70 -58.03 17.07
CA VAL A 140 -81.58 -56.60 17.31
C VAL A 140 -80.58 -56.04 16.31
N GLN A 141 -81.02 -55.08 15.51
CA GLN A 141 -80.17 -54.32 14.61
C GLN A 141 -80.14 -52.88 15.08
N VAL A 142 -78.97 -52.44 15.57
CA VAL A 142 -78.74 -51.04 15.93
C VAL A 142 -77.91 -50.38 14.84
N GLY A 143 -78.46 -49.33 14.22
CA GLY A 143 -77.74 -48.42 13.34
C GLY A 143 -77.38 -47.14 14.10
N VAL A 144 -76.11 -46.76 14.09
CA VAL A 144 -75.64 -45.51 14.72
C VAL A 144 -75.20 -44.57 13.61
N LYS A 145 -75.79 -43.37 13.56
CA LYS A 145 -75.38 -42.32 12.64
C LYS A 145 -75.08 -41.05 13.40
N ILE A 146 -73.91 -40.46 13.18
CA ILE A 146 -73.55 -39.16 13.75
C ILE A 146 -73.96 -38.11 12.74
N LYS A 147 -74.87 -37.21 13.14
CA LYS A 147 -75.26 -36.09 12.27
C LYS A 147 -74.05 -35.18 12.05
N HIS A 148 -73.72 -34.84 10.81
CA HIS A 148 -72.60 -33.94 10.51
C HIS A 148 -72.71 -32.56 11.18
N THR A 149 -73.94 -32.10 11.46
CA THR A 149 -74.20 -30.85 12.18
C THR A 149 -74.28 -31.01 13.70
N SER A 150 -73.93 -32.18 14.25
CA SER A 150 -73.86 -32.42 15.69
C SER A 150 -72.72 -31.62 16.32
N PHE A 151 -72.87 -31.21 17.58
CA PHE A 151 -71.78 -30.59 18.35
C PHE A 151 -70.55 -31.50 18.46
N LEU A 152 -70.72 -32.83 18.49
CA LEU A 152 -69.61 -33.77 18.48
C LEU A 152 -68.84 -33.72 17.16
N ALA A 153 -69.56 -33.75 16.04
CA ALA A 153 -68.98 -33.66 14.71
C ALA A 153 -68.25 -32.31 14.51
N LEU A 154 -68.88 -31.21 14.89
CA LEU A 154 -68.29 -29.87 14.78
C LEU A 154 -67.05 -29.72 15.68
N GLY A 155 -67.13 -30.22 16.93
CA GLY A 155 -66.01 -30.18 17.87
C GLY A 155 -64.82 -31.00 17.40
N LEU A 156 -65.07 -32.17 16.81
CA LEU A 156 -64.02 -33.04 16.26
C LEU A 156 -63.35 -32.39 15.04
N LEU A 157 -64.12 -31.78 14.15
CA LEU A 157 -63.59 -31.05 13.00
C LEU A 157 -62.73 -29.85 13.45
N LEU A 158 -63.24 -29.02 14.38
CA LEU A 158 -62.52 -27.88 14.93
C LEU A 158 -61.22 -28.31 15.64
N PHE A 159 -61.24 -29.44 16.36
CA PHE A 159 -60.05 -29.98 17.01
C PHE A 159 -58.95 -30.30 15.98
N TYR A 160 -59.30 -30.97 14.88
CA TYR A 160 -58.33 -31.27 13.82
C TYR A 160 -57.84 -29.99 13.13
N GLU A 161 -58.72 -29.05 12.80
CA GLU A 161 -58.32 -27.76 12.22
C GLU A 161 -57.30 -27.03 13.11
N LEU A 162 -57.56 -26.92 14.42
CA LEU A 162 -56.65 -26.29 15.37
C LEU A 162 -55.32 -27.01 15.49
N LEU A 163 -55.32 -28.35 15.50
CA LEU A 163 -54.10 -29.15 15.58
C LEU A 163 -53.19 -28.89 14.38
N PHE A 164 -53.76 -28.86 13.18
CA PHE A 164 -53.03 -28.61 11.94
C PHE A 164 -52.55 -27.14 11.82
N LEU A 165 -53.41 -26.17 12.16
CA LEU A 165 -53.02 -24.74 12.24
C LEU A 165 -51.88 -24.51 13.24
N GLY A 166 -51.93 -25.15 14.41
CA GLY A 166 -50.87 -25.08 15.42
C GLY A 166 -49.54 -25.62 14.91
N GLY A 167 -49.56 -26.75 14.19
CA GLY A 167 -48.38 -27.33 13.54
C GLY A 167 -47.76 -26.39 12.51
N LEU A 168 -48.58 -25.77 11.66
CA LEU A 168 -48.13 -24.80 10.66
C LEU A 168 -47.52 -23.56 11.32
N TYR A 169 -48.13 -23.05 12.39
CA TYR A 169 -47.60 -21.91 13.16
C TYR A 169 -46.23 -22.21 13.76
N GLN A 170 -46.03 -23.40 14.34
CA GLN A 170 -44.72 -23.79 14.87
C GLN A 170 -43.65 -23.90 13.77
N TYR A 171 -44.00 -24.51 12.63
CA TYR A 171 -43.11 -24.59 11.48
C TYR A 171 -42.71 -23.19 10.97
N TYR A 172 -43.69 -22.31 10.80
CA TYR A 172 -43.45 -20.93 10.39
C TYR A 172 -42.52 -20.18 11.36
N ARG A 173 -42.75 -20.32 12.67
CA ARG A 173 -41.89 -19.71 13.70
C ARG A 173 -40.44 -20.21 13.60
N LYS A 174 -40.24 -21.51 13.37
CA LYS A 174 -38.91 -22.12 13.22
C LYS A 174 -38.19 -21.63 11.96
N VAL A 175 -38.87 -21.61 10.81
CA VAL A 175 -38.31 -21.11 9.55
C VAL A 175 -37.96 -19.63 9.63
N ARG A 176 -38.83 -18.81 10.21
CA ARG A 176 -38.58 -17.37 10.39
C ARG A 176 -37.33 -17.12 11.24
N SER A 177 -37.13 -17.90 12.30
CA SER A 177 -35.93 -17.80 13.13
C SER A 177 -34.67 -18.20 12.36
N SER A 178 -34.73 -19.22 11.51
CA SER A 178 -33.60 -19.67 10.70
C SER A 178 -33.19 -18.62 9.66
N ASN A 179 -34.17 -18.08 8.92
CA ASN A 179 -33.90 -17.07 7.89
C ASN A 179 -33.29 -15.80 8.50
N ARG A 180 -33.73 -15.40 9.71
CA ARG A 180 -33.14 -14.25 10.41
C ARG A 180 -31.66 -14.46 10.74
N ARG A 181 -31.24 -15.70 11.05
CA ARG A 181 -29.82 -16.01 11.29
C ARG A 181 -29.01 -15.92 10.00
N GLU A 182 -29.52 -16.51 8.92
CA GLU A 182 -28.86 -16.42 7.60
C GLU A 182 -28.76 -14.97 7.10
N GLU A 183 -29.79 -14.15 7.32
CA GLU A 183 -29.77 -12.72 6.98
C GLU A 183 -28.75 -11.96 7.82
N LEU A 184 -28.64 -12.25 9.12
CA LEU A 184 -27.63 -11.65 9.99
C LEU A 184 -26.21 -12.04 9.55
N GLU A 185 -25.98 -13.32 9.25
CA GLU A 185 -24.69 -13.81 8.73
C GLU A 185 -24.33 -13.11 7.41
N LYS A 186 -25.24 -13.09 6.43
CA LYS A 186 -25.03 -12.37 5.17
C LYS A 186 -24.76 -10.89 5.37
N SER A 187 -25.48 -10.22 6.28
CA SER A 187 -25.26 -8.80 6.57
C SER A 187 -23.89 -8.56 7.20
N SER A 188 -23.41 -9.47 8.06
CA SER A 188 -22.08 -9.40 8.65
C SER A 188 -20.98 -9.64 7.60
N GLU A 189 -21.18 -10.57 6.68
CA GLU A 189 -20.28 -10.80 5.55
C GLU A 189 -20.22 -9.59 4.62
N LEU A 190 -21.38 -8.98 4.29
CA LEU A 190 -21.43 -7.76 3.49
C LEU A 190 -20.70 -6.61 4.17
N ASN A 191 -20.94 -6.39 5.47
CA ASN A 191 -20.23 -5.35 6.23
C ASN A 191 -18.71 -5.58 6.23
N ARG A 192 -18.28 -6.83 6.42
CA ARG A 192 -16.86 -7.20 6.35
C ARG A 192 -16.27 -6.95 4.96
N LEU A 193 -16.99 -7.29 3.90
CA LEU A 193 -16.55 -7.06 2.52
C LEU A 193 -16.46 -5.56 2.21
N GLN A 194 -17.43 -4.78 2.67
CA GLN A 194 -17.43 -3.33 2.52
C GLN A 194 -16.28 -2.66 3.28
N GLU A 195 -15.95 -3.14 4.49
CA GLU A 195 -14.80 -2.67 5.24
C GLU A 195 -13.48 -2.98 4.50
N LEU A 196 -13.35 -4.18 3.95
CA LEU A 196 -12.19 -4.55 3.12
C LEU A 196 -12.10 -3.68 1.85
N GLU A 197 -13.22 -3.42 1.18
CA GLU A 197 -13.26 -2.54 0.02
C GLU A 197 -12.78 -1.13 0.37
N ASN A 198 -13.27 -0.57 1.47
CA ASN A 198 -12.84 0.75 1.96
C ASN A 198 -11.34 0.79 2.29
N GLN A 199 -10.82 -0.24 2.97
CA GLN A 199 -9.38 -0.35 3.26
C GLN A 199 -8.54 -0.43 1.97
N ARG A 200 -9.01 -1.15 0.94
CA ARG A 200 -8.33 -1.22 -0.36
C ARG A 200 -8.37 0.12 -1.09
N LEU A 201 -9.49 0.82 -1.06
CA LEU A 201 -9.61 2.15 -1.65
C LEU A 201 -8.67 3.14 -0.95
N GLU A 202 -8.54 3.06 0.37
CA GLU A 202 -7.61 3.88 1.13
C GLU A 202 -6.15 3.56 0.75
N GLN A 203 -5.77 2.28 0.66
CA GLN A 203 -4.45 1.86 0.17
C GLN A 203 -4.15 2.38 -1.24
N ILE A 204 -5.11 2.29 -2.16
CA ILE A 204 -4.96 2.83 -3.52
C ILE A 204 -4.74 4.34 -3.48
N SER A 205 -5.48 5.06 -2.63
CA SER A 205 -5.33 6.50 -2.49
C SER A 205 -3.96 6.90 -1.92
N GLN A 206 -3.42 6.12 -0.97
CA GLN A 206 -2.09 6.32 -0.40
C GLN A 206 -1.01 6.07 -1.45
N LEU A 207 -1.07 4.93 -2.16
CA LEU A 207 -0.15 4.60 -3.25
C LEU A 207 -0.21 5.63 -4.39
N SER A 208 -1.39 6.18 -4.68
CA SER A 208 -1.54 7.26 -5.66
C SER A 208 -0.78 8.52 -5.22
N LYS A 209 -0.89 8.91 -3.95
CA LYS A 209 -0.17 10.07 -3.40
C LYS A 209 1.33 9.85 -3.37
N GLU A 210 1.78 8.65 -2.97
CA GLU A 210 3.20 8.28 -3.01
C GLU A 210 3.74 8.32 -4.44
N ARG A 211 2.99 7.80 -5.42
CA ARG A 211 3.39 7.89 -6.82
C ARG A 211 3.54 9.34 -7.28
N GLU A 212 2.60 10.21 -6.91
CA GLU A 212 2.65 11.63 -7.26
C GLU A 212 3.84 12.34 -6.61
N SER A 213 4.15 12.06 -5.33
CA SER A 213 5.33 12.62 -4.68
C SER A 213 6.62 12.10 -5.31
N LEU A 214 6.72 10.80 -5.60
CA LEU A 214 7.90 10.24 -6.28
C LEU A 214 8.11 10.84 -7.68
N LEU A 215 7.04 11.10 -8.43
CA LEU A 215 7.14 11.76 -9.73
C LEU A 215 7.65 13.20 -9.58
N SER A 216 7.16 13.94 -8.58
CA SER A 216 7.67 15.28 -8.28
C SER A 216 9.15 15.26 -7.89
N ASP A 217 9.57 14.31 -7.06
CA ASP A 217 10.97 14.15 -6.64
C ASP A 217 11.85 13.78 -7.84
N TYR A 218 11.35 12.92 -8.74
CA TYR A 218 12.03 12.57 -9.98
C TYR A 218 12.24 13.77 -10.89
N ASP A 219 11.20 14.57 -11.12
CA ASP A 219 11.28 15.78 -11.94
C ASP A 219 12.24 16.80 -11.34
N GLN A 220 12.23 16.95 -10.00
CA GLN A 220 13.17 17.81 -9.30
C GLN A 220 14.61 17.31 -9.48
N LEU A 221 14.85 16.00 -9.29
CA LEU A 221 16.17 15.39 -9.46
C LEU A 221 16.68 15.53 -10.90
N GLN A 222 15.80 15.33 -11.88
CA GLN A 222 16.13 15.53 -13.29
C GLN A 222 16.52 17.00 -13.54
N SER A 223 15.76 17.96 -13.00
CA SER A 223 16.08 19.38 -13.15
C SER A 223 17.41 19.78 -12.50
N THR A 224 17.74 19.19 -11.34
CA THR A 224 19.04 19.42 -10.68
C THR A 224 20.17 18.80 -11.47
N PHE A 225 19.97 17.59 -12.00
CA PHE A 225 20.95 16.91 -12.84
C PHE A 225 21.23 17.70 -14.13
N GLU A 226 20.19 18.22 -14.80
CA GLU A 226 20.36 19.06 -16.00
C GLU A 226 21.10 20.37 -15.67
N LYS A 227 20.83 20.99 -14.52
CA LYS A 227 21.55 22.18 -14.05
C LYS A 227 23.02 21.89 -13.76
N GLU A 228 23.32 20.82 -13.02
CA GLU A 228 24.70 20.41 -12.72
C GLU A 228 25.45 20.05 -14.00
N LYS A 229 24.81 19.33 -14.93
CA LYS A 229 25.39 19.04 -16.23
C LYS A 229 25.74 20.31 -17.00
N SER A 230 24.82 21.28 -17.06
CA SER A 230 25.08 22.57 -17.72
C SER A 230 26.18 23.38 -17.02
N GLN A 231 26.27 23.32 -15.69
CA GLN A 231 27.34 23.96 -14.93
C GLN A 231 28.70 23.30 -15.18
N LEU A 232 28.74 21.97 -15.27
CA LEU A 232 29.94 21.21 -15.63
C LEU A 232 30.40 21.55 -17.04
N GLU A 233 29.48 21.57 -18.02
CA GLU A 233 29.80 21.95 -19.41
C GLU A 233 30.38 23.37 -19.49
N LYS A 234 29.83 24.33 -18.73
CA LYS A 234 30.40 25.69 -18.65
C LYS A 234 31.75 25.73 -17.97
N THR A 235 31.92 24.98 -16.88
CA THR A 235 33.19 24.92 -16.14
C THR A 235 34.27 24.27 -16.99
N GLU A 236 33.93 23.23 -17.75
CA GLU A 236 34.81 22.56 -18.69
C GLU A 236 35.23 23.51 -19.81
N GLU A 237 34.30 24.28 -20.38
CA GLU A 237 34.61 25.31 -21.38
C GLU A 237 35.53 26.41 -20.81
N ASP A 238 35.25 26.90 -19.61
CA ASP A 238 36.10 27.89 -18.92
C ASP A 238 37.52 27.35 -18.69
N LEU A 239 37.64 26.06 -18.32
CA LEU A 239 38.94 25.40 -18.17
C LEU A 239 39.67 25.25 -19.51
N PHE A 240 38.97 24.94 -20.60
CA PHE A 240 39.57 24.89 -21.93
C PHE A 240 40.09 26.26 -22.36
N ILE A 241 39.34 27.34 -22.08
CA ILE A 241 39.79 28.71 -22.33
C ILE A 241 41.05 29.01 -21.49
N GLU A 242 41.06 28.63 -20.21
CA GLU A 242 42.23 28.83 -19.34
C GLU A 242 43.46 28.08 -19.88
N ILE A 243 43.30 26.81 -20.27
CA ILE A 243 44.37 26.01 -20.89
C ILE A 243 44.89 26.70 -22.14
N GLU A 244 44.01 27.16 -23.04
CA GLU A 244 44.43 27.87 -24.25
C GLU A 244 45.23 29.14 -23.90
N THR A 245 44.81 29.89 -22.87
CA THR A 245 45.57 31.07 -22.42
C THR A 245 46.93 30.72 -21.82
N LEU A 246 47.02 29.61 -21.08
CA LEU A 246 48.25 29.13 -20.49
C LEU A 246 49.21 28.62 -21.56
N GLU A 247 48.71 27.89 -22.56
CA GLU A 247 49.50 27.45 -23.72
C GLU A 247 50.08 28.66 -24.47
N ARG A 248 49.29 29.71 -24.73
CA ARG A 248 49.81 30.94 -25.35
C ARG A 248 50.92 31.58 -24.51
N LYS A 249 50.73 31.70 -23.19
CA LYS A 249 51.78 32.23 -22.30
C LYS A 249 53.04 31.35 -22.30
N LEU A 250 52.89 30.04 -22.40
CA LEU A 250 54.01 29.11 -22.46
C LEU A 250 54.81 29.29 -23.76
N THR A 251 54.12 29.45 -24.90
CA THR A 251 54.78 29.77 -26.18
C THR A 251 55.50 31.11 -26.14
N GLU A 252 54.93 32.13 -25.50
CA GLU A 252 55.58 33.43 -25.31
C GLU A 252 56.84 33.32 -24.46
N ILE A 253 56.78 32.53 -23.37
CA ILE A 253 57.96 32.23 -22.53
C ILE A 253 59.05 31.54 -23.34
N ASP A 254 58.70 30.58 -24.19
CA ASP A 254 59.70 29.87 -25.00
C ASP A 254 60.35 30.78 -26.05
N ILE A 255 59.58 31.67 -26.70
CA ILE A 255 60.11 32.70 -27.61
C ILE A 255 61.05 33.65 -26.84
N LEU A 256 60.65 34.12 -25.67
CA LEU A 256 61.47 35.00 -24.85
C LEU A 256 62.76 34.32 -24.37
N LYS A 257 62.70 33.02 -24.03
CA LYS A 257 63.90 32.24 -23.69
C LYS A 257 64.86 32.13 -24.87
N GLU A 258 64.36 31.90 -26.08
CA GLU A 258 65.18 31.83 -27.28
C GLU A 258 65.87 33.18 -27.56
N GLN A 259 65.14 34.29 -27.41
CA GLN A 259 65.71 35.64 -27.53
C GLN A 259 66.79 35.93 -26.49
N ILE A 260 66.57 35.51 -25.23
CA ILE A 260 67.58 35.66 -24.17
C ILE A 260 68.83 34.84 -24.52
N GLN A 261 68.67 33.61 -25.00
CA GLN A 261 69.79 32.76 -25.38
C GLN A 261 70.59 33.36 -26.55
N GLU A 262 69.91 33.94 -27.54
CA GLU A 262 70.57 34.65 -28.65
C GLU A 262 71.38 35.84 -28.14
N LEU A 263 70.77 36.69 -27.29
CA LEU A 263 71.44 37.84 -26.68
C LEU A 263 72.63 37.44 -25.81
N GLU A 264 72.51 36.37 -25.02
CA GLU A 264 73.62 35.83 -24.23
C GLU A 264 74.77 35.36 -25.11
N SER A 265 74.48 34.70 -26.23
CA SER A 265 75.51 34.25 -27.17
C SER A 265 76.27 35.43 -27.78
N ILE A 266 75.55 36.50 -28.18
CA ILE A 266 76.12 37.74 -28.70
C ILE A 266 76.98 38.41 -27.63
N HIS A 267 76.48 38.48 -26.40
CA HIS A 267 77.20 39.05 -25.27
C HIS A 267 78.50 38.26 -24.98
N GLN A 268 78.46 36.93 -24.99
CA GLN A 268 79.67 36.11 -24.79
C GLN A 268 80.72 36.33 -25.88
N VAL A 269 80.30 36.46 -27.14
CA VAL A 269 81.21 36.78 -28.25
C VAL A 269 81.83 38.17 -28.05
N ALA A 270 81.03 39.16 -27.66
CA ALA A 270 81.50 40.51 -27.37
C ALA A 270 82.53 40.53 -26.22
N VAL A 271 82.27 39.82 -25.12
CA VAL A 271 83.21 39.69 -23.99
C VAL A 271 84.53 39.05 -24.44
N LYS A 272 84.48 37.95 -25.19
CA LYS A 272 85.70 37.30 -25.73
C LYS A 272 86.50 38.19 -26.68
N GLN A 273 85.83 39.03 -27.47
CA GLN A 273 86.52 40.00 -28.34
C GLN A 273 87.20 41.09 -27.52
N LYS A 274 86.54 41.59 -26.46
CA LYS A 274 87.11 42.58 -25.55
C LYS A 274 88.34 42.04 -24.81
N GLU A 275 88.28 40.83 -24.26
CA GLU A 275 89.43 40.19 -23.62
C GLU A 275 90.63 40.06 -24.58
N LYS A 276 90.38 39.60 -25.82
CA LYS A 276 91.44 39.51 -26.86
C LYS A 276 92.04 40.86 -27.23
N ALA A 277 91.22 41.92 -27.27
CA ALA A 277 91.69 43.27 -27.52
C ALA A 277 92.55 43.80 -26.35
N ALA A 278 92.11 43.57 -25.11
CA ALA A 278 92.86 43.93 -23.90
C ALA A 278 94.20 43.19 -23.83
N ASP A 279 94.23 41.89 -24.18
CA ASP A 279 95.46 41.10 -24.25
C ASP A 279 96.45 41.61 -25.31
N ARG A 280 95.95 41.98 -26.50
CA ARG A 280 96.79 42.57 -27.57
C ARG A 280 97.38 43.90 -27.11
N LEU A 281 96.57 44.73 -26.46
CA LEU A 281 97.00 46.00 -25.89
C LEU A 281 98.03 45.76 -24.78
N GLY A 282 97.81 44.81 -23.88
CA GLY A 282 98.78 44.41 -22.86
C GLY A 282 100.13 43.99 -23.42
N LYS A 283 100.14 43.18 -24.49
CA LYS A 283 101.39 42.80 -25.20
C LYS A 283 102.10 44.00 -25.82
N ARG A 284 101.35 44.95 -26.43
CA ARG A 284 101.90 46.19 -27.00
C ARG A 284 102.54 47.06 -25.93
N PHE A 285 101.83 47.29 -24.83
CA PHE A 285 102.32 48.12 -23.73
C PHE A 285 103.55 47.51 -23.06
N LYS A 286 103.59 46.18 -22.88
CA LYS A 286 104.77 45.47 -22.35
C LYS A 286 106.01 45.59 -23.24
N ALA A 287 105.82 45.70 -24.56
CA ALA A 287 106.93 45.88 -25.51
C ALA A 287 107.43 47.33 -25.56
N LEU A 288 106.53 48.31 -25.52
CA LEU A 288 106.85 49.73 -25.66
C LEU A 288 107.33 50.39 -24.35
N TYR A 289 106.73 50.02 -23.22
CA TYR A 289 106.94 50.69 -21.93
C TYR A 289 107.60 49.74 -20.92
N LYS A 290 108.94 49.74 -20.88
CA LYS A 290 109.72 48.83 -20.02
C LYS A 290 109.70 49.21 -18.53
N ASN A 291 109.44 50.47 -18.21
CA ASN A 291 109.47 50.98 -16.84
C ASN A 291 108.08 51.03 -16.19
N ILE A 292 107.04 50.57 -16.91
CA ILE A 292 105.66 50.53 -16.45
C ILE A 292 105.18 49.09 -16.27
N ASP A 293 104.32 48.88 -15.29
CA ASP A 293 103.47 47.70 -15.16
C ASP A 293 102.01 48.13 -15.24
N ILE A 294 101.17 47.39 -15.95
CA ILE A 294 99.76 47.77 -16.19
C ILE A 294 98.86 46.61 -15.80
N THR A 295 97.91 46.88 -14.91
CA THR A 295 96.94 45.88 -14.44
C THR A 295 95.95 45.53 -15.55
N SER A 296 95.47 44.28 -15.58
CA SER A 296 94.46 43.81 -16.55
C SER A 296 93.22 44.69 -16.59
N ARG A 297 92.80 45.21 -15.44
CA ARG A 297 91.68 46.15 -15.31
C ARG A 297 91.91 47.46 -16.06
N ALA A 298 93.13 47.99 -16.03
CA ALA A 298 93.49 49.20 -16.76
C ALA A 298 93.49 48.96 -18.29
N LEU A 299 93.90 47.76 -18.73
CA LEU A 299 93.89 47.37 -20.14
C LEU A 299 92.46 47.22 -20.69
N GLU A 300 91.57 46.56 -19.93
CA GLU A 300 90.15 46.45 -20.28
C GLU A 300 89.49 47.83 -20.39
N SER A 301 89.72 48.70 -19.40
CA SER A 301 89.17 50.05 -19.43
C SER A 301 89.73 50.88 -20.58
N LEU A 302 91.00 50.72 -20.96
CA LEU A 302 91.59 51.41 -22.11
C LEU A 302 90.99 50.98 -23.46
N VAL A 303 90.53 49.73 -23.57
CA VAL A 303 89.82 49.20 -24.75
C VAL A 303 88.39 49.72 -24.83
N ASP A 304 87.73 49.88 -23.68
CA ASP A 304 86.35 50.40 -23.61
C ASP A 304 86.25 51.92 -23.80
N MET A 305 87.39 52.64 -23.76
CA MET A 305 87.44 54.08 -24.00
C MET A 305 87.41 54.41 -25.49
N ASN A 306 86.86 55.58 -25.84
CA ASN A 306 86.95 56.08 -27.22
C ASN A 306 88.42 56.35 -27.60
N GLU A 307 88.70 56.35 -28.91
CA GLU A 307 90.07 56.43 -29.44
C GLU A 307 90.82 57.68 -28.96
N ASP A 308 90.15 58.84 -28.96
CA ASP A 308 90.73 60.11 -28.50
C ASP A 308 91.15 60.09 -27.02
N MET A 309 90.34 59.46 -26.15
CA MET A 309 90.66 59.36 -24.72
C MET A 309 91.73 58.30 -24.47
N SER A 310 91.67 57.18 -25.20
CA SER A 310 92.66 56.12 -25.11
C SER A 310 94.05 56.62 -25.53
N LEU A 311 94.12 57.39 -26.62
CA LEU A 311 95.37 58.02 -27.10
C LEU A 311 95.96 58.98 -26.08
N LYS A 312 95.13 59.84 -25.47
CA LYS A 312 95.57 60.78 -24.42
C LYS A 312 95.96 60.06 -23.12
N ALA A 313 95.32 58.95 -22.80
CA ALA A 313 95.72 58.10 -21.68
C ALA A 313 97.09 57.47 -21.94
N GLU A 314 97.30 56.95 -23.15
CA GLU A 314 98.58 56.38 -23.59
C GLU A 314 99.70 57.42 -23.60
N GLU A 315 99.42 58.67 -23.98
CA GLU A 315 100.38 59.77 -23.88
C GLU A 315 100.85 60.00 -22.44
N VAL A 316 99.92 60.01 -21.48
CA VAL A 316 100.27 60.10 -20.05
C VAL A 316 101.08 58.89 -19.59
N ILE A 317 100.75 57.68 -20.04
CA ILE A 317 101.52 56.47 -19.75
C ILE A 317 102.94 56.57 -20.34
N HIS A 318 103.08 57.09 -21.56
CA HIS A 318 104.39 57.33 -22.17
C HIS A 318 105.24 58.34 -21.37
N GLN A 319 104.62 59.42 -20.89
CA GLN A 319 105.28 60.40 -20.02
C GLN A 319 105.71 59.74 -18.69
N LEU A 320 104.84 58.94 -18.07
CA LEU A 320 105.14 58.18 -16.86
C LEU A 320 106.30 57.18 -17.05
N ASN A 321 106.45 56.60 -18.24
CA ASN A 321 107.53 55.64 -18.55
C ASN A 321 108.88 56.35 -18.72
N SER A 322 108.85 57.59 -19.23
CA SER A 322 110.03 58.40 -19.50
C SER A 322 110.55 59.04 -18.21
N ASP A 323 109.69 59.79 -17.53
CA ASP A 323 109.96 60.30 -16.18
C ASP A 323 108.63 60.59 -15.46
N SER A 324 108.41 59.85 -14.37
CA SER A 324 107.24 60.00 -13.50
C SER A 324 107.11 61.36 -12.81
N ALA A 325 108.17 62.19 -12.77
CA ALA A 325 108.13 63.53 -12.18
C ALA A 325 107.55 64.59 -13.12
N LEU A 326 107.52 64.32 -14.43
CA LEU A 326 107.02 65.25 -15.46
C LEU A 326 105.48 65.30 -15.52
N VAL A 327 104.80 64.32 -14.91
CA VAL A 327 103.34 64.19 -14.99
C VAL A 327 102.66 64.96 -13.85
N PRO A 328 101.76 65.92 -14.15
CA PRO A 328 101.09 66.71 -13.11
C PRO A 328 100.10 65.85 -12.32
N VAL A 329 100.46 65.53 -11.08
CA VAL A 329 99.61 64.79 -10.15
C VAL A 329 98.57 65.73 -9.55
N LYS A 330 97.29 65.42 -9.73
CA LYS A 330 96.19 66.24 -9.18
C LYS A 330 96.00 66.04 -7.69
N ARG A 331 96.02 64.78 -7.22
CA ARG A 331 95.90 64.43 -5.79
C ARG A 331 96.48 63.06 -5.49
N LYS A 332 96.82 62.84 -4.22
CA LYS A 332 97.14 61.51 -3.67
C LYS A 332 95.85 60.88 -3.15
N VAL A 333 95.61 59.63 -3.51
CA VAL A 333 94.48 58.80 -3.06
C VAL A 333 95.02 57.75 -2.11
N PHE A 334 94.46 57.71 -0.91
CA PHE A 334 94.83 56.77 0.14
C PHE A 334 93.78 55.69 0.24
N THR A 335 94.21 54.43 0.20
CA THR A 335 93.34 53.28 0.49
C THR A 335 92.98 53.27 1.99
N LYS A 336 91.77 52.84 2.35
CA LYS A 336 91.32 52.76 3.77
C LYS A 336 92.20 51.92 4.69
N LYS A 337 93.03 51.02 4.15
CA LYS A 337 93.98 50.16 4.90
C LYS A 337 95.38 50.78 5.10
N GLY A 338 95.58 52.06 4.78
CA GLY A 338 96.76 52.85 5.19
C GLY A 338 98.11 52.53 4.54
N ASN A 339 98.23 51.47 3.73
CA ASN A 339 99.53 50.96 3.28
C ASN A 339 99.93 51.31 1.83
N THR A 340 99.03 51.80 0.98
CA THR A 340 99.32 52.07 -0.44
C THR A 340 98.88 53.49 -0.85
N THR A 341 99.81 54.30 -1.38
CA THR A 341 99.51 55.63 -1.93
C THR A 341 99.38 55.53 -3.45
N ALA A 342 98.19 55.75 -3.99
CA ALA A 342 97.95 55.89 -5.42
C ALA A 342 97.90 57.37 -5.80
N PHE A 343 98.34 57.71 -7.00
CA PHE A 343 98.35 59.06 -7.55
C PHE A 343 97.30 59.18 -8.64
N GLU A 344 96.45 60.20 -8.55
CA GLU A 344 95.45 60.50 -9.56
C GLU A 344 96.00 61.54 -10.55
N VAL A 345 96.02 61.16 -11.83
CA VAL A 345 96.33 62.04 -12.95
C VAL A 345 95.06 62.27 -13.75
N THR A 346 94.88 63.49 -14.22
CA THR A 346 93.77 63.84 -15.09
C THR A 346 94.28 64.05 -16.50
N PHE A 347 93.62 63.41 -17.46
CA PHE A 347 93.89 63.59 -18.87
C PHE A 347 92.58 63.91 -19.60
N ALA A 348 92.67 64.56 -20.76
CA ALA A 348 91.53 64.75 -21.65
C ALA A 348 90.23 65.29 -21.00
N TYR A 349 90.36 66.27 -20.09
CA TYR A 349 89.27 66.93 -19.34
C TYR A 349 88.53 66.05 -18.31
N ASN A 350 87.97 64.91 -18.73
CA ASN A 350 87.18 64.00 -17.89
C ASN A 350 87.86 62.64 -17.61
N GLY A 351 89.05 62.40 -18.16
CA GLY A 351 89.83 61.19 -17.94
C GLY A 351 90.54 61.18 -16.58
N ARG A 352 90.66 59.99 -16.01
CA ARG A 352 91.32 59.72 -14.73
C ARG A 352 92.21 58.50 -14.86
N LEU A 353 93.49 58.66 -14.55
CA LEU A 353 94.48 57.59 -14.51
C LEU A 353 95.02 57.48 -13.10
N TYR A 354 95.01 56.27 -12.55
CA TYR A 354 95.52 55.99 -11.22
C TYR A 354 96.77 55.14 -11.32
N PHE A 355 97.87 55.63 -10.74
CA PHE A 355 99.14 54.90 -10.74
C PHE A 355 99.80 54.91 -9.36
N ARG A 356 100.68 53.95 -9.08
CA ARG A 356 101.55 53.95 -7.90
C ARG A 356 103.01 53.78 -8.31
N LYS A 357 103.93 54.17 -7.43
CA LYS A 357 105.37 53.93 -7.59
C LYS A 357 105.75 52.72 -6.75
N SER A 358 106.34 51.70 -7.37
CA SER A 358 106.88 50.53 -6.68
C SER A 358 108.26 50.82 -6.09
N LYS A 359 108.72 49.95 -5.18
CA LYS A 359 110.02 50.09 -4.48
C LYS A 359 111.23 50.07 -5.44
N ASP A 360 111.07 49.49 -6.62
CA ASP A 360 112.10 49.41 -7.67
C ASP A 360 112.05 50.59 -8.66
N ASN A 361 111.45 51.72 -8.26
CA ASN A 361 111.26 52.93 -9.09
C ASN A 361 110.45 52.70 -10.39
N ARG A 362 109.74 51.57 -10.50
CA ARG A 362 108.80 51.26 -11.60
C ARG A 362 107.42 51.84 -11.28
N VAL A 363 106.74 52.31 -12.33
CA VAL A 363 105.38 52.87 -12.21
C VAL A 363 104.35 51.78 -12.52
N GLU A 364 103.36 51.61 -11.67
CA GLU A 364 102.27 50.66 -11.90
C GLU A 364 100.94 51.41 -12.12
N VAL A 365 100.32 51.21 -13.28
CA VAL A 365 99.03 51.79 -13.65
C VAL A 365 97.92 50.83 -13.24
N LEU A 366 97.10 51.25 -12.27
CA LEU A 366 96.11 50.41 -11.58
C LEU A 366 94.76 50.37 -12.32
N THR A 367 94.28 51.55 -12.71
CA THR A 367 93.05 51.68 -13.50
C THR A 367 93.06 52.99 -14.28
N VAL A 368 92.40 52.98 -15.42
CA VAL A 368 92.16 54.14 -16.28
C VAL A 368 90.65 54.22 -16.44
N GLY A 369 90.08 55.42 -16.33
CA GLY A 369 88.64 55.59 -16.40
C GLY A 369 88.24 57.02 -16.70
N THR A 370 86.94 57.29 -16.57
CA THR A 370 86.35 58.61 -16.73
C THR A 370 85.79 59.10 -15.40
N LYS A 371 85.39 60.37 -15.33
CA LYS A 371 84.70 60.92 -14.16
C LYS A 371 83.47 60.09 -13.73
N ASN A 372 82.79 59.43 -14.67
CA ASN A 372 81.60 58.62 -14.38
C ASN A 372 81.93 57.24 -13.78
N THR A 373 83.12 56.71 -14.05
CA THR A 373 83.59 55.43 -13.50
C THR A 373 84.36 55.61 -12.19
N GLN A 374 84.65 56.85 -11.80
CA GLN A 374 85.46 57.19 -10.63
C GLN A 374 85.07 56.44 -9.36
N GLN A 375 83.79 56.32 -9.04
CA GLN A 375 83.38 55.61 -7.81
C GLN A 375 83.70 54.11 -7.87
N LYS A 376 83.51 53.48 -9.04
CA LYS A 376 83.85 52.07 -9.27
C LYS A 376 85.37 51.87 -9.25
N ASP A 377 86.12 52.78 -9.86
CA ASP A 377 87.58 52.76 -9.93
C ASP A 377 88.21 52.93 -8.55
N LEU A 378 87.68 53.84 -7.72
CA LEU A 378 88.12 54.01 -6.33
C LEU A 378 87.77 52.78 -5.47
N THR A 379 86.60 52.16 -5.68
CA THR A 379 86.22 50.93 -4.97
C THR A 379 87.16 49.77 -5.34
N TYR A 380 87.58 49.69 -6.60
CA TYR A 380 88.58 48.72 -7.04
C TYR A 380 89.94 48.98 -6.40
N ILE A 381 90.41 50.23 -6.38
CA ILE A 381 91.68 50.60 -5.73
C ILE A 381 91.66 50.31 -4.22
N ASP A 382 90.52 50.50 -3.54
CA ASP A 382 90.34 50.15 -2.14
C ASP A 382 90.36 48.63 -1.87
N SER A 383 90.06 47.81 -2.90
CA SER A 383 90.07 46.34 -2.81
C SER A 383 91.43 45.69 -3.06
N LEU A 384 92.38 46.46 -3.61
CA LEU A 384 93.79 46.08 -3.81
C LEU A 384 94.61 46.25 -2.52
#